data_AF-A0AAQ2EUB3-F1
#
_entry.id   AF-A0AAQ2EUB3-F1
#
_cell.length_a   1.000
_cell.length_b   1.000
_cell.length_c   1.000
_cell.angle_alpha   90.00
_cell.angle_beta   90.00
_cell.angle_gamma   90.00
#
_symmetry.space_group_name_H-M   'P 1'
#
loop_
_entity.id
_entity.type
_entity.pdbx_description
1 polymer ?
#
loop_
_entity_poly.entity_id
_entity_poly.type
_entity_poly.pdbx_seq_one_letter_code
_entity_poly.pdbx_strand_id
1 'polypeptide(L)'
;MANLEANRWFTEISDRDGSAFSLRVNKKLDEIQSPFQKVEMFETTDFGNLMIIDGCTMVSTRENFFYHEMMSHPALFSHPAPTNVVIIGGGDCGTLREVLKHPGVEKVTQIDIDEVVTQMSLKYFPELCESNNDPRATVMFDDGIKFMREAEAESIDVIIVDGTDPVGPGEGLFNHAFYKSCLAALRTGGIMIQQSESPLMHMPLLLEMRDAMLEVGFVDLQTLPFPQPIYPSGLWSATMARKDQKFAGFREQDVDNATFDTEYYNTGIHKGALATPNFMKRAFEK
;
A
#
# COMPACT_ATOMS: atom_id res chain seq x y z
N MET A 1 19.90 30.19 6.06
CA MET A 1 18.93 29.48 6.91
C MET A 1 17.58 29.64 6.26
N ALA A 2 16.94 28.54 5.85
CA ALA A 2 15.60 28.62 5.29
C ALA A 2 14.63 29.01 6.42
N ASN A 3 13.91 30.12 6.25
CA ASN A 3 12.84 30.50 7.15
C ASN A 3 11.55 29.85 6.62
N LEU A 4 11.09 28.79 7.27
CA LEU A 4 9.79 28.18 6.96
C LEU A 4 8.72 29.11 7.54
N GLU A 5 8.14 29.97 6.70
CA GLU A 5 6.96 30.73 7.09
C GLU A 5 5.81 29.74 7.35
N ALA A 6 5.41 29.58 8.61
CA ALA A 6 4.48 28.54 9.06
C ALA A 6 3.16 28.48 8.26
N ASN A 7 2.72 29.60 7.67
CA ASN A 7 1.48 29.67 6.90
C ASN A 7 1.61 29.26 5.42
N ARG A 8 2.80 28.82 4.98
CA ARG A 8 3.07 28.46 3.58
C ARG A 8 3.53 27.02 3.38
N TRP A 9 3.70 26.26 4.46
CA TRP A 9 4.21 24.90 4.42
C TRP A 9 3.32 24.00 5.26
N PHE A 10 2.87 22.90 4.67
CA PHE A 10 2.46 21.76 5.47
C PHE A 10 3.73 21.05 5.94
N THR A 11 3.77 20.63 7.20
CA THR A 11 4.92 19.92 7.77
C THR A 11 4.42 18.69 8.52
N GLU A 12 4.76 17.52 8.01
CA GLU A 12 4.63 16.25 8.72
C GLU A 12 5.83 16.12 9.66
N ILE A 13 5.56 15.99 10.95
CA ILE A 13 6.59 15.91 11.99
C ILE A 13 6.64 14.47 12.50
N SER A 14 7.78 13.79 12.33
CA SER A 14 8.09 12.58 13.07
C SER A 14 8.94 12.94 14.28
N ASP A 15 8.28 13.20 15.40
CA ASP A 15 8.96 13.47 16.69
C ASP A 15 9.78 12.28 17.15
N ARG A 16 9.29 11.05 16.88
CA ARG A 16 9.97 9.79 17.22
C ARG A 16 11.35 9.70 16.56
N ASP A 17 11.43 10.08 15.29
CA ASP A 17 12.65 9.95 14.49
C ASP A 17 13.48 11.25 14.48
N GLY A 18 12.98 12.31 15.12
CA GLY A 18 13.61 13.63 15.11
C GLY A 18 13.70 14.22 13.71
N SER A 19 12.70 13.96 12.86
CA SER A 19 12.67 14.38 11.46
C SER A 19 11.35 15.05 11.10
N ALA A 20 11.35 15.83 10.03
CA ALA A 20 10.14 16.42 9.48
C ALA A 20 10.26 16.54 7.96
N PHE A 21 9.14 16.39 7.28
CA PHE A 21 9.02 16.61 5.84
C PHE A 21 8.02 17.72 5.57
N SER A 22 8.41 18.70 4.77
CA SER A 22 7.59 19.88 4.49
C SER A 22 7.35 20.04 2.99
N LEU A 23 6.08 20.24 2.62
CA LEU A 23 5.67 20.64 1.29
C LEU A 23 5.07 22.04 1.33
N ARG A 24 5.45 22.87 0.36
CA ARG A 24 4.91 24.21 0.23
C ARG A 24 3.48 24.14 -0.29
N VAL A 25 2.57 24.81 0.39
CA VAL A 25 1.13 24.81 0.09
C VAL A 25 0.68 26.18 -0.40
N ASN A 26 -0.24 26.18 -1.37
CA ASN A 26 -1.00 27.37 -1.77
C ASN A 26 -2.10 27.65 -0.75
N LYS A 27 -2.89 26.62 -0.43
CA LYS A 27 -4.00 26.69 0.53
C LYS A 27 -4.44 25.30 0.97
N LYS A 28 -5.22 25.26 2.05
CA LYS A 28 -6.03 24.10 2.42
C LYS A 28 -7.33 24.09 1.61
N LEU A 29 -7.68 22.93 1.07
CA LEU A 29 -8.83 22.70 0.19
C LEU A 29 -10.07 22.22 0.96
N ASP A 30 -9.88 21.29 1.90
CA ASP A 30 -10.95 20.70 2.72
C ASP A 30 -10.40 20.12 4.03
N GLU A 31 -11.30 19.86 4.97
CA GLU A 31 -11.03 19.11 6.20
C GLU A 31 -12.30 18.47 6.73
N ILE A 32 -12.22 17.18 7.06
CA ILE A 32 -13.29 16.43 7.68
C ILE A 32 -12.72 15.58 8.81
N GLN A 33 -13.30 15.70 10.01
CA GLN A 33 -13.10 14.73 11.09
C GLN A 33 -14.16 13.62 10.93
N SER A 34 -13.74 12.42 10.55
CA SER A 34 -14.61 11.24 10.54
C SER A 34 -14.65 10.59 11.93
N PRO A 35 -15.50 9.58 12.16
CA PRO A 35 -15.46 8.76 13.37
C PRO A 35 -14.13 8.02 13.60
N PHE A 36 -13.29 7.91 12.56
CA PHE A 36 -12.05 7.13 12.60
C PHE A 36 -10.80 8.02 12.67
N GLN A 37 -10.76 9.08 11.87
CA GLN A 37 -9.56 9.87 11.64
C GLN A 37 -9.88 11.25 11.06
N LYS A 38 -8.90 12.14 11.08
CA LYS A 38 -8.98 13.47 10.48
C LYS A 38 -8.40 13.43 9.07
N VAL A 39 -9.20 13.73 8.06
CA VAL A 39 -8.78 13.80 6.66
C VAL A 39 -8.70 15.26 6.24
N GLU A 40 -7.53 15.69 5.75
CA GLU A 40 -7.29 17.05 5.26
C GLU A 40 -6.78 17.03 3.82
N MET A 41 -7.19 18.02 3.04
CA MET A 41 -6.78 18.19 1.66
C MET A 41 -6.06 19.51 1.48
N PHE A 42 -4.91 19.50 0.80
CA PHE A 42 -4.12 20.69 0.52
C PHE A 42 -3.81 20.79 -0.97
N GLU A 43 -3.76 22.03 -1.46
CA GLU A 43 -3.19 22.35 -2.77
C GLU A 43 -1.73 22.71 -2.56
N THR A 44 -0.81 21.87 -3.05
CA THR A 44 0.63 22.15 -2.99
C THR A 44 1.09 22.97 -4.19
N THR A 45 2.27 23.58 -4.12
CA THR A 45 2.80 24.35 -5.26
C THR A 45 3.31 23.48 -6.40
N ASP A 46 3.82 22.29 -6.12
CA ASP A 46 4.59 21.49 -7.08
C ASP A 46 4.22 19.98 -7.10
N PHE A 47 3.47 19.50 -6.10
CA PHE A 47 3.05 18.10 -5.95
C PHE A 47 1.56 17.86 -6.29
N GLY A 48 0.84 18.91 -6.70
CA GLY A 48 -0.61 18.89 -6.95
C GLY A 48 -1.41 18.84 -5.65
N ASN A 49 -2.51 18.10 -5.64
CA ASN A 49 -3.28 17.90 -4.42
C ASN A 49 -2.54 16.94 -3.49
N LEU A 50 -2.69 17.15 -2.19
CA LEU A 50 -2.06 16.37 -1.12
C LEU A 50 -3.13 15.99 -0.10
N MET A 51 -3.29 14.69 0.14
CA MET A 51 -4.10 14.17 1.23
C MET A 51 -3.24 13.94 2.47
N ILE A 52 -3.75 14.40 3.60
CA ILE A 52 -3.20 14.18 4.93
C ILE A 52 -4.23 13.44 5.77
N ILE A 53 -3.80 12.43 6.50
CA ILE A 53 -4.63 11.72 7.48
C ILE A 53 -3.92 11.76 8.84
N ASP A 54 -4.61 12.28 9.85
CA ASP A 54 -4.09 12.44 11.23
C ASP A 54 -2.70 13.12 11.31
N GLY A 55 -2.41 14.00 10.36
CA GLY A 55 -1.15 14.75 10.27
C GLY A 55 -0.04 14.06 9.45
N CYS A 56 -0.28 12.87 8.94
CA CYS A 56 0.66 12.09 8.13
C CYS A 56 0.33 12.24 6.63
N THR A 57 1.34 12.30 5.76
CA THR A 57 1.12 12.39 4.31
C THR A 57 0.68 11.03 3.76
N MET A 58 -0.39 11.00 2.96
CA MET A 58 -0.93 9.76 2.40
C MET A 58 -0.69 9.67 0.89
N VAL A 59 -1.13 10.68 0.14
CA VAL A 59 -1.02 10.64 -1.32
C VAL A 59 -0.89 12.04 -1.89
N SER A 60 -0.08 12.16 -2.95
CA SER A 60 0.00 13.37 -3.76
C SER A 60 -0.24 13.09 -5.25
N THR A 61 -0.82 14.06 -5.97
CA THR A 61 -1.10 13.91 -7.41
C THR A 61 0.18 13.57 -8.19
N ARG A 62 1.32 14.17 -7.82
CA ARG A 62 2.56 14.09 -8.60
C ARG A 62 3.17 12.69 -8.65
N GLU A 63 3.14 11.95 -7.55
CA GLU A 63 4.02 10.79 -7.37
C GLU A 63 3.33 9.53 -6.81
N ASN A 64 1.99 9.56 -6.66
CA ASN A 64 1.19 8.42 -6.23
C ASN A 64 1.49 7.10 -6.96
N PHE A 65 1.96 7.16 -8.21
CA PHE A 65 2.25 5.99 -9.02
C PHE A 65 3.34 5.10 -8.39
N PHE A 66 4.33 5.64 -7.66
CA PHE A 66 5.37 4.81 -7.05
C PHE A 66 4.76 3.76 -6.12
N TYR A 67 3.90 4.22 -5.21
CA TYR A 67 3.29 3.37 -4.21
C TYR A 67 2.26 2.42 -4.82
N HIS A 68 1.29 2.93 -5.59
CA HIS A 68 0.21 2.10 -6.14
C HIS A 68 0.71 1.01 -7.09
N GLU A 69 1.69 1.34 -7.93
CA GLU A 69 2.28 0.38 -8.86
C GLU A 69 3.08 -0.69 -8.12
N MET A 70 3.85 -0.32 -7.09
CA MET A 70 4.66 -1.26 -6.31
C MET A 70 3.86 -2.11 -5.32
N MET A 71 2.69 -1.64 -4.87
CA MET A 71 1.75 -2.42 -4.07
C MET A 71 0.94 -3.41 -4.91
N SER A 72 0.76 -3.14 -6.21
CA SER A 72 -0.13 -3.92 -7.07
C SER A 72 0.61 -4.88 -8.01
N HIS A 73 1.46 -4.35 -8.89
CA HIS A 73 2.02 -5.13 -9.99
C HIS A 73 2.97 -6.25 -9.54
N PRO A 74 3.88 -6.04 -8.57
CA PRO A 74 4.76 -7.13 -8.12
C PRO A 74 3.99 -8.36 -7.63
N ALA A 75 2.92 -8.18 -6.86
CA ALA A 75 2.09 -9.27 -6.36
C ALA A 75 1.34 -9.99 -7.51
N LEU A 76 0.71 -9.21 -8.40
CA LEU A 76 -0.11 -9.76 -9.50
C LEU A 76 0.73 -10.46 -10.59
N PHE A 77 1.95 -9.98 -10.86
CA PHE A 77 2.87 -10.66 -11.79
C PHE A 77 3.66 -11.81 -11.15
N SER A 78 3.76 -11.85 -9.81
CA SER A 78 4.33 -13.01 -9.09
C SER A 78 3.33 -14.15 -8.90
N HIS A 79 2.03 -13.86 -8.95
CA HIS A 79 0.98 -14.86 -9.01
C HIS A 79 0.85 -15.42 -10.44
N PRO A 80 0.68 -16.75 -10.64
CA PRO A 80 0.63 -17.34 -11.97
C PRO A 80 -0.61 -16.90 -12.79
N ALA A 81 -1.76 -16.75 -12.15
CA ALA A 81 -3.01 -16.34 -12.80
C ALA A 81 -4.02 -15.81 -11.76
N PRO A 82 -3.86 -14.57 -11.24
CA PRO A 82 -4.74 -14.05 -10.20
C PRO A 82 -6.10 -13.67 -10.78
N THR A 83 -7.20 -14.18 -10.21
CA THR A 83 -8.57 -13.86 -10.64
C THR A 83 -9.39 -13.17 -9.55
N ASN A 84 -9.15 -13.48 -8.27
CA ASN A 84 -9.82 -12.86 -7.12
C ASN A 84 -8.82 -12.11 -6.22
N VAL A 85 -8.97 -10.79 -6.16
CA VAL A 85 -8.09 -9.89 -5.40
C VAL A 85 -8.88 -9.17 -4.31
N VAL A 86 -8.31 -9.09 -3.11
CA VAL A 86 -8.86 -8.27 -2.03
C VAL A 86 -7.87 -7.20 -1.61
N ILE A 87 -8.35 -5.96 -1.50
CA ILE A 87 -7.60 -4.80 -1.02
C ILE A 87 -8.19 -4.41 0.34
N ILE A 88 -7.36 -4.35 1.37
CA ILE A 88 -7.71 -3.84 2.70
C ILE A 88 -7.11 -2.44 2.83
N GLY A 89 -7.95 -1.45 3.09
CA GLY A 89 -7.61 -0.02 3.00
C GLY A 89 -7.66 0.49 1.56
N GLY A 90 -6.69 1.33 1.18
CA GLY A 90 -6.60 1.92 -0.16
C GLY A 90 -7.75 2.87 -0.48
N GLY A 91 -8.27 3.59 0.51
CA GLY A 91 -9.43 4.48 0.38
C GLY A 91 -9.32 5.56 -0.70
N ASP A 92 -8.11 5.89 -1.17
CA ASP A 92 -7.86 6.79 -2.30
C ASP A 92 -8.13 6.15 -3.68
N CYS A 93 -8.26 4.82 -3.71
CA CYS A 93 -8.56 3.97 -4.87
C CYS A 93 -7.44 3.78 -5.89
N GLY A 94 -6.24 4.33 -5.65
CA GLY A 94 -5.11 4.16 -6.56
C GLY A 94 -4.68 2.70 -6.72
N THR A 95 -4.62 1.94 -5.63
CA THR A 95 -4.35 0.50 -5.67
C THR A 95 -5.42 -0.26 -6.47
N LEU A 96 -6.71 0.04 -6.27
CA LEU A 96 -7.80 -0.56 -7.05
C LEU A 96 -7.66 -0.29 -8.55
N ARG A 97 -7.32 0.94 -8.94
CA ARG A 97 -7.06 1.30 -10.33
C ARG A 97 -5.95 0.44 -10.93
N GLU A 98 -4.82 0.28 -10.23
CA GLU A 98 -3.70 -0.52 -10.73
C GLU A 98 -4.01 -2.02 -10.82
N VAL A 99 -4.77 -2.57 -9.87
CA VAL A 99 -5.23 -3.97 -9.92
C VAL A 99 -6.13 -4.20 -11.13
N LEU A 100 -7.07 -3.28 -11.41
CA LEU A 100 -8.03 -3.41 -12.51
C LEU A 100 -7.41 -3.28 -13.89
N LYS A 101 -6.17 -2.77 -14.02
CA LYS A 101 -5.42 -2.84 -15.29
C LYS A 101 -5.15 -4.28 -15.75
N HIS A 102 -5.18 -5.26 -14.85
CA HIS A 102 -4.90 -6.66 -15.19
C HIS A 102 -6.16 -7.36 -15.73
N PRO A 103 -6.16 -7.80 -17.01
CA PRO A 103 -7.35 -8.40 -17.63
C PRO A 103 -7.70 -9.79 -17.09
N GLY A 104 -6.74 -10.49 -16.49
CA GLY A 104 -6.97 -11.79 -15.85
C GLY A 104 -7.70 -11.70 -14.52
N VAL A 105 -7.76 -10.52 -13.91
CA VAL A 105 -8.52 -10.29 -12.68
C VAL A 105 -10.00 -10.22 -13.02
N GLU A 106 -10.79 -11.08 -12.37
CA GLU A 106 -12.24 -11.23 -12.57
C GLU A 106 -13.04 -10.54 -11.48
N LYS A 107 -12.48 -10.45 -10.27
CA LYS A 107 -13.10 -9.81 -9.10
C LYS A 107 -12.06 -9.07 -8.25
N VAL A 108 -12.39 -7.84 -7.88
CA VAL A 108 -11.64 -7.06 -6.89
C VAL A 108 -12.61 -6.58 -5.81
N THR A 109 -12.29 -6.82 -4.55
CA THR A 109 -13.01 -6.23 -3.42
C THR A 109 -12.07 -5.32 -2.65
N GLN A 110 -12.36 -4.01 -2.64
CA GLN A 110 -11.67 -3.04 -1.80
C GLN A 110 -12.53 -2.76 -0.57
N ILE A 111 -11.94 -2.88 0.62
CA ILE A 111 -12.61 -2.62 1.90
C ILE A 111 -11.82 -1.56 2.64
N ASP A 112 -12.38 -0.36 2.74
CA ASP A 112 -11.83 0.72 3.55
C ASP A 112 -12.74 0.97 4.76
N ILE A 113 -12.17 1.34 5.92
CA ILE A 113 -12.98 1.55 7.12
C ILE A 113 -13.71 2.90 7.10
N ASP A 114 -13.18 3.89 6.36
CA ASP A 114 -13.60 5.27 6.41
C ASP A 114 -14.00 5.80 5.02
N GLU A 115 -15.31 5.80 4.77
CA GLU A 115 -15.91 6.33 3.54
C GLU A 115 -15.46 7.77 3.22
N VAL A 116 -15.10 8.58 4.24
CA VAL A 116 -14.64 9.95 4.02
C VAL A 116 -13.39 10.00 3.14
N VAL A 117 -12.48 9.02 3.24
CA VAL A 117 -11.25 8.96 2.43
C VAL A 117 -11.61 8.81 0.95
N THR A 118 -12.51 7.89 0.61
CA THR A 118 -12.97 7.69 -0.78
C THR A 118 -13.78 8.88 -1.30
N GLN A 119 -14.66 9.48 -0.49
CA GLN A 119 -15.44 10.64 -0.91
C GLN A 119 -14.55 11.86 -1.18
N MET A 120 -13.52 12.08 -0.36
CA MET A 120 -12.54 13.13 -0.59
C MET A 120 -11.69 12.83 -1.84
N SER A 121 -11.36 11.57 -2.09
CA SER A 121 -10.59 11.15 -3.27
C SER A 121 -11.37 11.32 -4.57
N LEU A 122 -12.67 11.00 -4.59
CA LEU A 122 -13.54 11.27 -5.73
C LEU A 122 -13.57 12.76 -6.11
N LYS A 123 -13.39 13.65 -5.15
CA LYS A 123 -13.41 15.11 -5.34
C LYS A 123 -12.04 15.67 -5.73
N TYR A 124 -10.96 15.20 -5.13
CA TYR A 124 -9.62 15.80 -5.23
C TYR A 124 -8.59 14.96 -5.98
N PHE A 125 -8.86 13.68 -6.19
CA PHE A 125 -8.04 12.72 -6.94
C PHE A 125 -8.91 11.86 -7.89
N PRO A 126 -9.77 12.47 -8.72
CA PRO A 126 -10.69 11.71 -9.59
C PRO A 126 -9.97 10.72 -10.53
N GLU A 127 -8.70 10.99 -10.86
CA GLU A 127 -7.83 10.09 -11.63
C GLU A 127 -7.48 8.77 -10.91
N LEU A 128 -7.53 8.74 -9.57
CA LEU A 128 -7.34 7.51 -8.80
C LEU A 128 -8.64 6.70 -8.76
N CYS A 129 -9.79 7.38 -8.74
CA CYS A 129 -11.11 6.76 -8.60
C CYS A 129 -11.78 6.36 -9.93
N GLU A 130 -11.11 6.56 -11.08
CA GLU A 130 -11.71 6.32 -12.41
C GLU A 130 -12.21 4.89 -12.62
N SER A 131 -11.63 3.93 -11.90
CA SER A 131 -11.94 2.50 -12.01
C SER A 131 -12.96 2.00 -10.98
N ASN A 132 -13.48 2.86 -10.10
CA ASN A 132 -14.37 2.44 -9.01
C ASN A 132 -15.70 1.81 -9.50
N ASN A 133 -16.12 2.15 -10.73
CA ASN A 133 -17.34 1.64 -11.36
C ASN A 133 -17.08 0.47 -12.32
N ASP A 134 -15.85 -0.08 -12.37
CA ASP A 134 -15.57 -1.29 -13.15
C ASP A 134 -16.49 -2.43 -12.65
N PRO A 135 -17.15 -3.19 -13.54
CA PRO A 135 -18.06 -4.27 -13.15
C PRO A 135 -17.41 -5.39 -12.32
N ARG A 136 -16.07 -5.47 -12.31
CA ARG A 136 -15.28 -6.41 -11.50
C ARG A 136 -15.01 -5.87 -10.09
N ALA A 137 -15.21 -4.58 -9.85
CA ALA A 137 -14.91 -3.92 -8.59
C ALA A 137 -16.09 -3.97 -7.62
N THR A 138 -15.78 -4.13 -6.34
CA THR A 138 -16.70 -3.91 -5.23
C THR A 138 -15.98 -3.08 -4.18
N VAL A 139 -16.40 -1.82 -4.01
CA VAL A 139 -15.89 -0.92 -2.98
C VAL A 139 -16.83 -0.99 -1.77
N MET A 140 -16.29 -1.32 -0.60
CA MET A 140 -17.02 -1.50 0.64
C MET A 140 -16.45 -0.59 1.73
N PHE A 141 -17.34 -0.11 2.59
CA PHE A 141 -16.99 0.65 3.79
C PHE A 141 -17.29 -0.18 5.04
N ASP A 142 -16.33 -1.00 5.47
CA ASP A 142 -16.44 -1.92 6.62
C ASP A 142 -15.05 -2.20 7.22
N ASP A 143 -15.00 -2.91 8.35
CA ASP A 143 -13.74 -3.34 8.97
C ASP A 143 -13.07 -4.47 8.16
N GLY A 144 -11.92 -4.18 7.56
CA GLY A 144 -11.12 -5.14 6.80
C GLY A 144 -10.61 -6.34 7.61
N ILE A 145 -10.37 -6.17 8.92
CA ILE A 145 -9.97 -7.26 9.82
C ILE A 145 -11.13 -8.23 10.00
N LYS A 146 -12.33 -7.69 10.24
CA LYS A 146 -13.56 -8.48 10.29
C LYS A 146 -13.79 -9.21 8.97
N PHE A 147 -13.65 -8.50 7.84
CA PHE A 147 -13.82 -9.11 6.51
C PHE A 147 -12.86 -10.29 6.30
N MET A 148 -11.57 -10.14 6.63
CA MET A 148 -10.59 -11.24 6.54
C MET A 148 -10.89 -12.40 7.49
N ARG A 149 -11.39 -12.13 8.70
CA ARG A 149 -11.78 -13.18 9.66
C ARG A 149 -12.99 -13.98 9.17
N GLU A 150 -13.90 -13.35 8.42
CA GLU A 150 -15.14 -13.94 7.91
C GLU A 150 -15.00 -14.48 6.49
N ALA A 151 -13.88 -14.21 5.82
CA ALA A 151 -13.60 -14.68 4.47
C ALA A 151 -13.62 -16.22 4.39
N GLU A 152 -14.16 -16.73 3.28
CA GLU A 152 -14.13 -18.17 3.00
C GLU A 152 -12.68 -18.63 2.85
N ALA A 153 -12.36 -19.79 3.45
CA ALA A 153 -11.04 -20.37 3.34
C ALA A 153 -10.68 -20.70 1.88
N GLU A 154 -9.44 -20.47 1.50
CA GLU A 154 -8.95 -20.72 0.13
C GLU A 154 -9.84 -20.13 -0.96
N SER A 155 -10.25 -18.86 -0.81
CA SER A 155 -11.12 -18.16 -1.77
C SER A 155 -10.41 -17.05 -2.54
N ILE A 156 -9.30 -16.53 -2.03
CA ILE A 156 -8.60 -15.34 -2.54
C ILE A 156 -7.24 -15.72 -3.14
N ASP A 157 -6.86 -15.14 -4.29
CA ASP A 157 -5.54 -15.35 -4.91
C ASP A 157 -4.51 -14.37 -4.38
N VAL A 158 -4.89 -13.09 -4.29
CA VAL A 158 -4.02 -12.00 -3.86
C VAL A 158 -4.73 -11.13 -2.82
N ILE A 159 -4.06 -10.87 -1.70
CA ILE A 159 -4.47 -9.89 -0.69
C ILE A 159 -3.47 -8.73 -0.72
N ILE A 160 -3.95 -7.50 -0.85
CA ILE A 160 -3.17 -6.28 -0.77
C ILE A 160 -3.61 -5.55 0.49
N VAL A 161 -2.68 -5.34 1.43
CA VAL A 161 -2.92 -4.58 2.66
C VAL A 161 -2.31 -3.20 2.46
N ASP A 162 -3.18 -2.28 2.07
CA ASP A 162 -2.92 -0.87 1.81
C ASP A 162 -3.49 -0.03 2.97
N GLY A 163 -3.03 -0.36 4.17
CA GLY A 163 -3.44 0.30 5.41
C GLY A 163 -2.53 1.49 5.74
N THR A 164 -3.00 2.32 6.66
CA THR A 164 -2.16 3.33 7.31
C THR A 164 -1.19 2.68 8.31
N ASP A 165 -0.21 3.45 8.78
CA ASP A 165 0.71 3.11 9.86
C ASP A 165 -0.01 2.38 11.02
N PRO A 166 0.68 1.55 11.83
CA PRO A 166 0.08 0.78 12.94
C PRO A 166 -0.31 1.66 14.15
N VAL A 167 -1.08 2.72 13.91
CA VAL A 167 -1.64 3.66 14.85
C VAL A 167 -3.12 3.84 14.48
N GLY A 168 -4.00 3.93 15.47
CA GLY A 168 -5.42 4.11 15.23
C GLY A 168 -6.03 2.91 14.48
N PRO A 169 -6.81 3.11 13.40
CA PRO A 169 -7.44 2.02 12.66
C PRO A 169 -6.47 0.97 12.09
N GLY A 170 -5.21 1.35 11.83
CA GLY A 170 -4.19 0.46 11.24
C GLY A 170 -3.57 -0.54 12.22
N GLU A 171 -3.64 -0.32 13.54
CA GLU A 171 -2.95 -1.16 14.56
C GLU A 171 -3.31 -2.65 14.43
N GLY A 172 -4.57 -2.95 14.12
CA GLY A 172 -5.07 -4.31 14.01
C GLY A 172 -4.60 -5.07 12.77
N LEU A 173 -3.99 -4.39 11.77
CA LEU A 173 -3.49 -4.99 10.52
C LEU A 173 -2.08 -5.58 10.65
N PHE A 174 -1.41 -5.36 11.79
CA PHE A 174 0.00 -5.75 12.01
C PHE A 174 0.17 -6.85 13.07
N ASN A 175 -0.82 -7.73 13.23
CA ASN A 175 -0.78 -8.79 14.24
C ASN A 175 -1.00 -10.20 13.68
N HIS A 176 -0.61 -11.21 14.46
CA HIS A 176 -0.74 -12.63 14.11
C HIS A 176 -2.17 -13.05 13.80
N ALA A 177 -3.17 -12.50 14.47
CA ALA A 177 -4.57 -12.90 14.25
C ALA A 177 -5.04 -12.49 12.85
N PHE A 178 -4.66 -11.29 12.41
CA PHE A 178 -4.91 -10.81 11.06
C PHE A 178 -4.17 -11.67 10.03
N TYR A 179 -2.86 -11.89 10.19
CA TYR A 179 -2.08 -12.71 9.25
C TYR A 179 -2.55 -14.15 9.16
N LYS A 180 -3.00 -14.74 10.27
CA LYS A 180 -3.60 -16.07 10.27
C LYS A 180 -4.92 -16.10 9.47
N SER A 181 -5.72 -15.04 9.54
CA SER A 181 -6.96 -14.93 8.77
C SER A 181 -6.65 -14.77 7.28
N CYS A 182 -5.69 -13.92 6.92
CA CYS A 182 -5.22 -13.78 5.53
C CYS A 182 -4.67 -15.10 4.97
N LEU A 183 -3.82 -15.81 5.72
CA LEU A 183 -3.27 -17.11 5.31
C LEU A 183 -4.38 -18.16 5.10
N ALA A 184 -5.41 -18.17 5.95
CA ALA A 184 -6.55 -19.07 5.80
C ALA A 184 -7.37 -18.77 4.54
N ALA A 185 -7.62 -17.48 4.26
CA ALA A 185 -8.42 -17.05 3.12
C ALA A 185 -7.70 -17.21 1.76
N LEU A 186 -6.37 -17.13 1.74
CA LEU A 186 -5.58 -17.34 0.52
C LEU A 186 -5.70 -18.78 -0.01
N ARG A 187 -5.81 -18.93 -1.33
CA ARG A 187 -5.63 -20.22 -2.01
C ARG A 187 -4.20 -20.72 -1.86
N THR A 188 -3.99 -22.02 -2.04
CA THR A 188 -2.65 -22.60 -2.18
C THR A 188 -1.82 -21.83 -3.20
N GLY A 189 -0.64 -21.34 -2.82
CA GLY A 189 0.22 -20.52 -3.67
C GLY A 189 -0.15 -19.03 -3.74
N GLY A 190 -1.23 -18.62 -3.06
CA GLY A 190 -1.68 -17.24 -2.97
C GLY A 190 -0.67 -16.31 -2.29
N ILE A 191 -0.78 -15.03 -2.58
CA ILE A 191 0.17 -14.00 -2.17
C ILE A 191 -0.55 -12.93 -1.34
N MET A 192 0.02 -12.59 -0.19
CA MET A 192 -0.30 -11.36 0.51
C MET A 192 0.81 -10.36 0.24
N ILE A 193 0.50 -9.10 0.00
CA ILE A 193 1.45 -7.98 -0.01
C ILE A 193 0.95 -6.92 0.96
N GLN A 194 1.84 -6.39 1.79
CA GLN A 194 1.52 -5.36 2.78
C GLN A 194 2.58 -4.26 2.75
N GLN A 195 2.16 -3.00 2.84
CA GLN A 195 3.07 -1.88 3.09
C GLN A 195 3.83 -2.14 4.39
N SER A 196 5.16 -2.04 4.33
CA SER A 196 6.03 -2.52 5.39
C SER A 196 7.01 -1.46 5.88
N GLU A 197 6.52 -0.21 5.84
CA GLU A 197 7.18 0.97 6.36
C GLU A 197 8.51 1.29 5.66
N SER A 198 9.22 2.28 6.21
CA SER A 198 10.59 2.61 5.81
C SER A 198 11.58 1.59 6.39
N PRO A 199 12.35 0.86 5.56
CA PRO A 199 13.45 0.05 6.06
C PRO A 199 14.54 0.88 6.76
N LEU A 200 14.64 2.18 6.47
CA LEU A 200 15.66 3.04 7.07
C LEU A 200 15.28 3.47 8.49
N MET A 201 14.01 3.82 8.71
CA MET A 201 13.56 4.38 10.00
C MET A 201 12.81 3.35 10.87
N HIS A 202 12.12 2.40 10.25
CA HIS A 202 11.19 1.48 10.92
C HIS A 202 11.63 0.01 10.83
N MET A 203 12.94 -0.27 10.69
CA MET A 203 13.47 -1.63 10.61
C MET A 203 12.97 -2.58 11.71
N PRO A 204 12.90 -2.20 13.01
CA PRO A 204 12.38 -3.09 14.04
C PRO A 204 10.94 -3.56 13.77
N LEU A 205 10.06 -2.65 13.35
CA LEU A 205 8.68 -2.96 13.00
C LEU A 205 8.61 -3.87 11.75
N LEU A 206 9.44 -3.59 10.74
CA LEU A 206 9.56 -4.46 9.57
C LEU A 206 10.00 -5.90 9.94
N LEU A 207 10.92 -6.06 10.89
CA LEU A 207 11.35 -7.37 11.38
C LEU A 207 10.21 -8.08 12.12
N GLU A 208 9.56 -7.41 13.08
CA GLU A 208 8.41 -7.95 13.82
C GLU A 208 7.29 -8.41 12.88
N MET A 209 7.00 -7.60 11.86
CA MET A 209 6.01 -7.91 10.84
C MET A 209 6.37 -9.16 10.03
N ARG A 210 7.64 -9.27 9.59
CA ARG A 210 8.14 -10.44 8.85
C ARG A 210 8.10 -11.70 9.71
N ASP A 211 8.54 -11.61 10.96
CA ASP A 211 8.52 -12.73 11.90
C ASP A 211 7.09 -13.20 12.15
N ALA A 212 6.15 -12.28 12.39
CA ALA A 212 4.74 -12.61 12.58
C ALA A 212 4.13 -13.33 11.35
N MET A 213 4.47 -12.90 10.13
CA MET A 213 4.04 -13.59 8.90
C MET A 213 4.60 -15.02 8.82
N LEU A 214 5.89 -15.22 9.13
CA LEU A 214 6.50 -16.55 9.14
C LEU A 214 5.91 -17.46 10.23
N GLU A 215 5.70 -16.92 11.42
CA GLU A 215 5.17 -17.64 12.59
C GLU A 215 3.74 -18.15 12.38
N VAL A 216 2.90 -17.42 11.63
CA VAL A 216 1.55 -17.90 11.30
C VAL A 216 1.53 -18.96 10.19
N GLY A 217 2.62 -19.09 9.42
CA GLY A 217 2.79 -20.17 8.44
C GLY A 217 3.01 -19.74 6.98
N PHE A 218 3.24 -18.46 6.67
CA PHE A 218 3.75 -18.11 5.34
C PHE A 218 5.16 -18.72 5.16
N VAL A 219 5.44 -19.29 3.99
CA VAL A 219 6.65 -20.12 3.80
C VAL A 219 7.81 -19.37 3.15
N ASP A 220 7.54 -18.19 2.59
CA ASP A 220 8.55 -17.36 1.92
C ASP A 220 8.12 -15.90 1.91
N LEU A 221 9.09 -15.00 2.04
CA LEU A 221 8.88 -13.55 2.10
C LEU A 221 9.81 -12.81 1.13
N GLN A 222 9.29 -11.79 0.45
CA GLN A 222 10.07 -10.87 -0.36
C GLN A 222 9.74 -9.43 0.03
N THR A 223 10.70 -8.71 0.62
CA THR A 223 10.55 -7.27 0.91
C THR A 223 11.13 -6.46 -0.25
N LEU A 224 10.26 -5.65 -0.85
CA LEU A 224 10.50 -4.83 -2.04
C LEU A 224 10.68 -3.36 -1.60
N PRO A 225 11.91 -2.83 -1.52
CA PRO A 225 12.12 -1.41 -1.28
C PRO A 225 11.87 -0.59 -2.55
N PHE A 226 11.26 0.59 -2.41
CA PHE A 226 11.01 1.54 -3.50
C PHE A 226 11.01 2.98 -2.98
N PRO A 227 11.25 3.99 -3.84
CA PRO A 227 11.20 5.39 -3.42
C PRO A 227 9.74 5.82 -3.22
N GLN A 228 9.48 6.53 -2.13
CA GLN A 228 8.20 7.22 -1.91
C GLN A 228 8.50 8.60 -1.32
N PRO A 229 8.72 9.63 -2.18
CA PRO A 229 9.33 10.90 -1.77
C PRO A 229 8.64 11.64 -0.63
N ILE A 230 7.30 11.55 -0.52
CA ILE A 230 6.55 12.26 0.51
C ILE A 230 6.50 11.51 1.84
N TYR A 231 6.82 10.22 1.84
CA TYR A 231 6.77 9.39 3.05
C TYR A 231 8.05 9.52 3.90
N PRO A 232 7.96 9.14 5.20
CA PRO A 232 9.11 9.16 6.09
C PRO A 232 10.34 8.48 5.46
N SER A 233 11.48 9.19 5.45
CA SER A 233 12.77 8.85 4.82
C SER A 233 12.88 8.91 3.30
N GLY A 234 11.77 8.94 2.56
CA GLY A 234 11.76 8.81 1.11
C GLY A 234 12.04 7.40 0.57
N LEU A 235 12.45 6.45 1.44
CA LEU A 235 12.62 5.03 1.13
C LEU A 235 11.53 4.23 1.83
N TRP A 236 10.65 3.62 1.05
CA TRP A 236 9.56 2.79 1.54
C TRP A 236 9.76 1.34 1.16
N SER A 237 8.89 0.47 1.67
CA SER A 237 8.87 -0.92 1.25
C SER A 237 7.49 -1.56 1.35
N ALA A 238 7.34 -2.65 0.60
CA ALA A 238 6.25 -3.59 0.72
C ALA A 238 6.81 -4.99 0.95
N THR A 239 6.15 -5.81 1.78
CA THR A 239 6.55 -7.21 1.98
C THR A 239 5.49 -8.13 1.39
N MET A 240 5.89 -8.94 0.41
CA MET A 240 5.11 -10.05 -0.09
C MET A 240 5.35 -11.30 0.76
N ALA A 241 4.29 -12.04 1.05
CA ALA A 241 4.30 -13.30 1.76
C ALA A 241 3.54 -14.36 0.96
N ARG A 242 4.11 -15.56 0.83
CA ARG A 242 3.53 -16.62 -0.01
C ARG A 242 3.10 -17.84 0.79
N LYS A 243 1.89 -18.32 0.48
CA LYS A 243 1.29 -19.50 1.10
C LYS A 243 1.77 -20.79 0.41
N ASP A 244 2.19 -21.77 1.21
CA ASP A 244 2.51 -23.16 0.82
C ASP A 244 3.59 -23.36 -0.26
N GLN A 245 4.11 -22.29 -0.86
CA GLN A 245 5.08 -22.30 -1.94
C GLN A 245 6.10 -21.18 -1.77
N LYS A 246 7.35 -21.44 -2.20
CA LYS A 246 8.35 -20.37 -2.32
C LYS A 246 8.12 -19.54 -3.57
N PHE A 247 8.57 -18.29 -3.56
CA PHE A 247 8.64 -17.49 -4.76
C PHE A 247 9.65 -18.10 -5.75
N ALA A 248 9.28 -18.13 -7.02
CA ALA A 248 10.09 -18.69 -8.10
C ALA A 248 10.26 -17.67 -9.24
N GLY A 249 10.48 -16.40 -8.88
CA GLY A 249 10.43 -15.28 -9.81
C GLY A 249 9.02 -14.78 -10.07
N PHE A 250 8.87 -14.03 -11.17
CA PHE A 250 7.61 -13.45 -11.63
C PHE A 250 7.47 -13.65 -13.15
N ARG A 251 6.26 -13.41 -13.67
CA ARG A 251 5.93 -13.58 -15.11
C ARG A 251 6.52 -12.45 -15.96
N GLU A 252 7.85 -12.44 -16.15
CA GLU A 252 8.58 -11.38 -16.88
C GLU A 252 7.99 -11.09 -18.28
N GLN A 253 7.71 -12.15 -19.04
CA GLN A 253 7.16 -12.00 -20.39
C GLN A 253 5.79 -11.33 -20.40
N ASP A 254 5.00 -11.52 -19.34
CA ASP A 254 3.68 -10.91 -19.21
C ASP A 254 3.77 -9.45 -18.74
N VAL A 255 4.82 -9.08 -18.02
CA VAL A 255 5.15 -7.68 -17.75
C VAL A 255 5.52 -6.97 -19.05
N ASP A 256 6.42 -7.57 -19.84
CA ASP A 256 6.87 -6.99 -21.12
C ASP A 256 5.75 -6.91 -22.18
N ASN A 257 4.74 -7.79 -22.08
CA ASN A 257 3.58 -7.84 -22.97
C ASN A 257 2.33 -7.14 -22.40
N ALA A 258 2.42 -6.49 -21.23
CA ALA A 258 1.27 -5.83 -20.63
C ALA A 258 0.67 -4.80 -21.60
N THR A 259 -0.66 -4.78 -21.72
CA THR A 259 -1.38 -3.89 -22.66
C THR A 259 -1.77 -2.56 -22.02
N PHE A 260 -1.16 -2.21 -20.89
CA PHE A 260 -1.41 -1.00 -20.12
C PHE A 260 -0.09 -0.33 -19.77
N ASP A 261 -0.13 0.98 -19.61
CA ASP A 261 1.04 1.77 -19.26
C ASP A 261 1.25 1.84 -17.74
N THR A 262 2.51 2.02 -17.36
CA THR A 262 3.02 2.23 -16.00
C THR A 262 4.07 3.33 -16.04
N GLU A 263 4.15 4.13 -14.97
CA GLU A 263 5.08 5.25 -14.86
C GLU A 263 6.39 4.82 -14.20
N TYR A 264 6.35 3.85 -13.28
CA TYR A 264 7.51 3.37 -12.52
C TYR A 264 7.80 1.89 -12.76
N TYR A 265 6.79 1.03 -12.60
CA TYR A 265 6.95 -0.41 -12.64
C TYR A 265 7.33 -0.89 -14.05
N ASN A 266 8.29 -1.81 -14.13
CA ASN A 266 8.61 -2.58 -15.33
C ASN A 266 9.45 -3.80 -14.90
N THR A 267 9.78 -4.68 -15.84
CA THR A 267 10.56 -5.90 -15.58
C THR A 267 11.89 -5.60 -14.87
N GLY A 268 12.60 -4.54 -15.26
CA GLY A 268 13.86 -4.13 -14.64
C GLY A 268 13.67 -3.63 -13.21
N ILE A 269 12.61 -2.86 -12.98
CA ILE A 269 12.26 -2.33 -11.65
C ILE A 269 11.84 -3.45 -10.70
N HIS A 270 11.02 -4.40 -11.15
CA HIS A 270 10.67 -5.57 -10.32
C HIS A 270 11.92 -6.38 -9.95
N LYS A 271 12.82 -6.67 -10.91
CA LYS A 271 14.11 -7.32 -10.62
C LYS A 271 14.96 -6.53 -9.64
N GLY A 272 15.01 -5.20 -9.79
CA GLY A 272 15.72 -4.30 -8.90
C GLY A 272 15.16 -4.32 -7.48
N ALA A 273 13.83 -4.29 -7.33
CA ALA A 273 13.15 -4.34 -6.04
C ALA A 273 13.34 -5.69 -5.32
N LEU A 274 13.55 -6.78 -6.05
CA LEU A 274 13.92 -8.07 -5.44
C LEU A 274 15.34 -8.09 -4.86
N ALA A 275 16.19 -7.13 -5.23
CA ALA A 275 17.55 -7.05 -4.70
C ALA A 275 17.57 -6.38 -3.31
N THR A 276 17.84 -7.16 -2.28
CA THR A 276 17.93 -6.65 -0.90
C THR A 276 19.23 -5.86 -0.65
N PRO A 277 19.17 -4.57 -0.26
CA PRO A 277 20.34 -3.80 0.15
C PRO A 277 21.08 -4.41 1.34
N ASN A 278 22.40 -4.17 1.43
CA ASN A 278 23.24 -4.83 2.45
C ASN A 278 22.83 -4.52 3.89
N PHE A 279 22.25 -3.36 4.19
CA PHE A 279 21.80 -3.06 5.56
C PHE A 279 20.55 -3.87 5.94
N MET A 280 19.64 -4.11 5.00
CA MET A 280 18.49 -4.99 5.16
C MET A 280 18.93 -6.45 5.27
N LYS A 281 19.88 -6.90 4.43
CA LYS A 281 20.45 -8.26 4.53
C LYS A 281 20.98 -8.56 5.93
N ARG A 282 21.80 -7.65 6.47
CA ARG A 282 22.32 -7.78 7.85
C ARG A 282 21.24 -7.78 8.93
N ALA A 283 20.08 -7.17 8.67
CA ALA A 283 18.96 -7.17 9.58
C ALA A 283 18.16 -8.48 9.50
N PHE A 284 17.94 -9.02 8.29
CA PHE A 284 17.16 -10.24 8.04
C PHE A 284 17.92 -11.54 8.35
N GLU A 285 19.25 -11.50 8.45
CA GLU A 285 20.10 -12.65 8.79
C GLU A 285 20.22 -12.92 10.31
N LYS A 286 19.66 -12.05 11.15
CA LYS A 286 19.68 -12.17 12.62
C LYS A 286 18.48 -12.94 13.12
#